data_AF-A0A973U0V1-F1
#
_entry.id   AF-A0A973U0V1-F1
#
_cell.length_a   1.000
_cell.length_b   1.000
_cell.length_c   1.000
_cell.angle_alpha   90.00
_cell.angle_beta   90.00
_cell.angle_gamma   90.00
#
_symmetry.space_group_name_H-M   'P 1'
#
loop_
_entity.id
_entity.type
_entity.pdbx_description
1 polymer ?
#
loop_
_entity_poly.entity_id
_entity_poly.type
_entity_poly.pdbx_seq_one_letter_code
_entity_poly.pdbx_strand_id
1 'polypeptide(L)'
;MTGGGAGPEPRGKPVLGVVASAAGGVERWFVDGLARPLAARGWRLAVTFTPNAARWLEPQVPVLRAMTELPVRWTSRLPAEPKPHPVPDAFVFAPATANSLAKLALGIADNQALTVVCEALGRRAPLVVLPQVSDDQAAHPAFGGHLAVLRSAGVVLAADPESVMRELDRVAPLVALGENRGNGASG
;
A
#
# COMPACT_ATOMS: atom_id res chain seq x y z
N MET A 1 -3.36 48.74 -7.34
CA MET A 1 -4.04 47.47 -7.69
C MET A 1 -3.26 46.36 -7.01
N THR A 2 -3.84 45.79 -5.96
CA THR A 2 -3.22 44.82 -5.07
C THR A 2 -3.12 43.45 -5.76
N GLY A 3 -1.89 42.96 -5.98
CA GLY A 3 -1.65 41.58 -6.37
C GLY A 3 -1.96 40.67 -5.18
N GLY A 4 -3.15 40.05 -5.20
CA GLY A 4 -3.50 38.99 -4.27
C GLY A 4 -2.63 37.78 -4.57
N GLY A 5 -1.66 37.51 -3.71
CA GLY A 5 -0.95 36.23 -3.70
C GLY A 5 -1.98 35.13 -3.45
N ALA A 6 -2.19 34.28 -4.44
CA ALA A 6 -2.98 33.07 -4.29
C ALA A 6 -2.36 32.27 -3.14
N GLY A 7 -3.13 32.04 -2.07
CA GLY A 7 -2.75 31.09 -1.03
C GLY A 7 -2.52 29.70 -1.65
N PRO A 8 -1.81 28.80 -0.95
CA PRO A 8 -1.58 27.45 -1.46
C PRO A 8 -2.91 26.78 -1.80
N GLU A 9 -3.02 26.29 -3.04
CA GLU A 9 -4.13 25.46 -3.51
C GLU A 9 -4.36 24.31 -2.50
N PRO A 10 -5.62 24.04 -2.09
CA PRO A 10 -5.89 22.96 -1.16
C PRO A 10 -5.40 21.63 -1.76
N ARG A 11 -4.53 20.91 -1.03
CA ARG A 11 -4.08 19.58 -1.47
C ARG A 11 -5.30 18.69 -1.68
N GLY A 12 -5.29 17.96 -2.81
CA GLY A 12 -6.26 16.90 -3.06
C GLY A 12 -6.19 15.80 -1.98
N LYS A 13 -7.18 14.89 -1.98
CA LYS A 13 -7.26 13.78 -1.01
C LYS A 13 -5.92 13.02 -0.89
N PRO A 14 -5.45 12.68 0.33
CA PRO A 14 -4.23 11.90 0.51
C PRO A 14 -4.36 10.54 -0.17
N VAL A 15 -3.26 10.02 -0.71
CA VAL A 15 -3.23 8.80 -1.52
C VAL A 15 -2.64 7.66 -0.71
N LEU A 16 -3.39 6.55 -0.63
CA LEU A 16 -2.93 5.32 0.00
C LEU A 16 -2.63 4.28 -1.07
N GLY A 17 -1.40 3.76 -1.08
CA GLY A 17 -1.02 2.62 -1.90
C GLY A 17 -1.57 1.35 -1.26
N VAL A 18 -2.59 0.74 -1.86
CA VAL A 18 -3.22 -0.48 -1.33
C VAL A 18 -2.73 -1.66 -2.14
N VAL A 19 -1.97 -2.55 -1.51
CA VAL A 19 -1.39 -3.72 -2.13
C VAL A 19 -1.98 -4.98 -1.52
N ALA A 20 -2.34 -5.97 -2.34
CA ALA A 20 -2.93 -7.22 -1.87
C ALA A 20 -2.35 -8.44 -2.58
N SER A 21 -2.19 -9.52 -1.83
CA SER A 21 -1.81 -10.84 -2.34
C SER A 21 -2.92 -11.86 -2.09
N ALA A 22 -2.88 -13.00 -2.79
CA ALA A 22 -3.89 -14.03 -2.68
C ALA A 22 -3.71 -14.84 -1.40
N ALA A 23 -4.33 -14.37 -0.30
CA ALA A 23 -4.42 -15.09 0.96
C ALA A 23 -5.88 -15.48 1.25
N GLY A 24 -6.07 -16.47 2.13
CA GLY A 24 -7.37 -17.13 2.32
C GLY A 24 -8.52 -16.16 2.62
N GLY A 25 -9.57 -16.21 1.81
CA GLY A 25 -10.79 -15.42 2.05
C GLY A 25 -10.68 -13.93 1.72
N VAL A 26 -9.59 -13.47 1.09
CA VAL A 26 -9.44 -12.06 0.67
C VAL A 26 -10.62 -11.57 -0.16
N GLU A 27 -11.21 -12.43 -0.98
CA GLU A 27 -12.41 -12.17 -1.77
C GLU A 27 -13.67 -11.89 -0.90
N ARG A 28 -13.68 -12.30 0.36
CA ARG A 28 -14.82 -12.06 1.27
C ARG A 28 -14.73 -10.74 2.03
N TRP A 29 -13.53 -10.17 2.19
CA TRP A 29 -13.32 -9.03 3.08
C TRP A 29 -12.54 -7.87 2.48
N PHE A 30 -11.87 -8.02 1.33
CA PHE A 30 -11.01 -6.96 0.80
C PHE A 30 -11.77 -5.65 0.53
N VAL A 31 -12.93 -5.71 -0.12
CA VAL A 31 -13.72 -4.49 -0.39
C VAL A 31 -14.36 -3.96 0.89
N ASP A 32 -15.14 -4.77 1.59
CA ASP A 32 -15.99 -4.27 2.69
C ASP A 32 -15.25 -4.12 4.02
N GLY A 33 -14.25 -4.97 4.28
CA GLY A 33 -13.44 -4.95 5.50
C GLY A 33 -12.17 -4.09 5.41
N LEU A 34 -11.73 -3.70 4.20
CA LEU A 34 -10.51 -2.89 4.02
C LEU A 34 -10.74 -1.68 3.12
N ALA A 35 -11.11 -1.87 1.86
CA ALA A 35 -11.12 -0.78 0.89
C ALA A 35 -12.16 0.31 1.19
N ARG A 36 -13.41 -0.05 1.49
CA ARG A 36 -14.46 0.92 1.85
C ARG A 36 -14.14 1.67 3.16
N PRO A 37 -13.72 1.01 4.25
CA PRO A 37 -13.32 1.72 5.47
C PRO A 37 -12.15 2.69 5.27
N LEU A 38 -11.20 2.38 4.39
CA LEU A 38 -10.08 3.29 4.06
C LEU A 38 -10.56 4.49 3.25
N ALA A 39 -11.41 4.27 2.24
CA ALA A 39 -12.00 5.35 1.45
C ALA A 39 -12.87 6.27 2.32
N ALA A 40 -13.63 5.71 3.27
CA ALA A 40 -14.44 6.46 4.23
C ALA A 40 -13.59 7.34 5.17
N ARG A 41 -12.33 6.97 5.42
CA ARG A 41 -11.33 7.78 6.15
C ARG A 41 -10.70 8.88 5.30
N GLY A 42 -11.14 9.06 4.05
CA GLY A 42 -10.69 10.14 3.17
C GLY A 42 -9.52 9.79 2.25
N TRP A 43 -9.03 8.54 2.30
CA TRP A 43 -7.96 8.10 1.41
C TRP A 43 -8.46 7.88 -0.03
N ARG A 44 -7.69 8.34 -1.01
CA ARG A 44 -7.82 7.89 -2.40
C ARG A 44 -6.92 6.67 -2.61
N LEU A 45 -7.50 5.52 -2.98
CA LEU A 45 -6.76 4.25 -2.97
C LEU A 45 -6.13 3.95 -4.33
N ALA A 46 -4.80 3.87 -4.37
CA ALA A 46 -4.01 3.39 -5.49
C ALA A 46 -3.83 1.86 -5.37
N VAL A 47 -4.79 1.10 -5.89
CA VAL A 47 -4.85 -0.36 -5.68
C VAL A 47 -3.96 -1.12 -6.66
N THR A 48 -3.05 -1.96 -6.13
CA THR A 48 -2.19 -2.86 -6.91
C THR A 48 -2.26 -4.29 -6.37
N PHE A 49 -2.59 -5.26 -7.21
CA PHE A 49 -2.66 -6.67 -6.82
C PHE A 49 -1.43 -7.44 -7.28
N THR A 50 -1.07 -8.50 -6.55
CA THR A 50 -0.23 -9.56 -7.14
C THR A 50 -1.01 -10.25 -8.25
N PRO A 51 -0.33 -10.90 -9.22
CA PRO A 51 -1.03 -11.60 -10.32
C PRO A 51 -2.09 -12.61 -9.84
N ASN A 52 -1.82 -13.35 -8.76
CA ASN A 52 -2.81 -14.28 -8.20
C ASN A 52 -3.98 -13.56 -7.52
N ALA A 53 -3.72 -12.48 -6.77
CA ALA A 53 -4.80 -11.68 -6.17
C ALA A 53 -5.70 -11.06 -7.24
N ALA A 54 -5.14 -10.62 -8.35
CA ALA A 54 -5.91 -10.07 -9.47
C ALA A 54 -6.91 -11.08 -10.04
N ARG A 55 -6.53 -12.37 -10.12
CA ARG A 55 -7.43 -13.44 -10.56
C ARG A 55 -8.56 -13.69 -9.55
N TRP A 56 -8.27 -13.65 -8.26
CA TRP A 56 -9.26 -13.93 -7.21
C TRP A 56 -10.22 -12.76 -7.00
N LEU A 57 -9.73 -11.54 -7.15
CA LEU A 57 -10.47 -10.29 -6.92
C LEU A 57 -11.00 -9.66 -8.21
N GLU A 58 -10.93 -10.36 -9.35
CA GLU A 58 -11.45 -9.87 -10.64
C GLU A 58 -12.89 -9.35 -10.52
N PRO A 59 -13.85 -10.05 -9.87
CA PRO A 59 -15.22 -9.55 -9.73
C PRO A 59 -15.33 -8.23 -8.95
N GLN A 60 -14.32 -7.87 -8.15
CA GLN A 60 -14.28 -6.68 -7.31
C GLN A 60 -13.59 -5.49 -7.98
N VAL A 61 -12.92 -5.69 -9.10
CA VAL A 61 -12.21 -4.62 -9.82
C VAL A 61 -13.15 -3.46 -10.21
N PRO A 62 -14.37 -3.68 -10.74
CA PRO A 62 -15.25 -2.59 -11.11
C PRO A 62 -15.63 -1.68 -9.93
N VAL A 63 -15.96 -2.26 -8.77
CA VAL A 63 -16.33 -1.48 -7.58
C VAL A 63 -15.14 -0.69 -7.04
N LEU A 64 -13.94 -1.26 -7.06
CA LEU A 64 -12.71 -0.57 -6.63
C LEU A 64 -12.36 0.62 -7.55
N ARG A 65 -12.53 0.45 -8.87
CA ARG A 65 -12.30 1.55 -9.84
C ARG A 65 -13.30 2.68 -9.64
N ALA A 66 -14.59 2.34 -9.50
CA ALA A 66 -15.64 3.34 -9.27
C ALA A 66 -15.43 4.10 -7.95
N MET A 67 -14.97 3.42 -6.90
CA MET A 67 -14.75 4.03 -5.58
C MET A 67 -13.56 5.01 -5.55
N THR A 68 -12.53 4.78 -6.37
CA THR A 68 -11.23 5.48 -6.26
C THR A 68 -10.95 6.44 -7.41
N GLU A 69 -11.70 6.30 -8.50
CA GLU A 69 -11.43 6.96 -9.79
C GLU A 69 -9.97 6.75 -10.23
N LEU A 70 -9.44 5.56 -9.92
CA LEU A 70 -8.11 5.11 -10.29
C LEU A 70 -8.20 3.69 -10.88
N PRO A 71 -7.31 3.34 -11.82
CA PRO A 71 -7.24 1.98 -12.30
C PRO A 71 -6.75 1.05 -11.18
N VAL A 72 -7.33 -0.15 -11.09
CA VAL A 72 -6.72 -1.28 -10.38
C VAL A 72 -5.75 -1.98 -11.33
N ARG A 73 -4.53 -2.26 -10.87
CA ARG A 73 -3.47 -2.88 -11.71
C ARG A 73 -2.78 -4.05 -11.02
N TRP A 74 -2.15 -4.91 -11.83
CA TRP A 74 -1.27 -6.00 -11.39
C TRP A 74 -0.12 -6.27 -12.36
N THR A 75 -0.15 -5.63 -13.53
CA THR A 75 0.92 -5.64 -14.53
C THR A 75 1.75 -4.38 -14.44
N SER A 76 3.03 -4.51 -14.77
CA SER A 76 3.92 -3.36 -14.91
C SER A 76 3.54 -2.59 -16.17
N ARG A 77 3.61 -1.26 -16.07
CA ARG A 77 3.48 -0.37 -17.23
C ARG A 77 4.73 -0.48 -18.10
N LEU A 78 4.60 -0.16 -19.38
CA LEU A 78 5.77 0.12 -20.23
C LEU A 78 6.39 1.48 -19.85
N PRO A 79 7.71 1.69 -20.07
CA PRO A 79 8.37 2.95 -19.71
C PRO A 79 7.73 4.20 -20.32
N ALA A 80 7.18 4.09 -21.53
CA ALA A 80 6.52 5.17 -22.25
C ALA A 80 5.06 5.42 -21.82
N GLU A 81 4.45 4.49 -21.09
CA GLU A 81 3.08 4.65 -20.61
C GLU A 81 3.03 5.59 -19.39
N PRO A 82 1.98 6.40 -19.25
CA PRO A 82 1.84 7.29 -18.11
C PRO A 82 1.75 6.51 -16.79
N LYS A 83 2.15 7.15 -15.68
CA LYS A 83 1.98 6.58 -14.35
C LYS A 83 0.47 6.48 -14.05
N PRO A 84 -0.07 5.29 -13.76
CA PRO A 84 -1.51 5.11 -13.57
C PRO A 84 -2.00 5.59 -12.20
N HIS A 85 -1.09 5.76 -11.24
CA HIS A 85 -1.37 6.21 -9.89
C HIS A 85 -0.54 7.46 -9.55
N PRO A 86 -1.09 8.41 -8.78
CA PRO A 86 -0.28 9.40 -8.09
C PRO A 86 0.69 8.73 -7.10
N VAL A 87 1.70 9.46 -6.65
CA VAL A 87 2.64 8.96 -5.63
C VAL A 87 1.88 8.79 -4.31
N PRO A 88 1.81 7.59 -3.72
CA PRO A 88 1.13 7.41 -2.44
C PRO A 88 1.92 8.01 -1.29
N ASP A 89 1.20 8.58 -0.32
CA ASP A 89 1.77 9.16 0.90
C ASP A 89 2.08 8.09 1.96
N ALA A 90 1.31 6.99 1.93
CA ALA A 90 1.51 5.81 2.76
C ALA A 90 1.12 4.56 1.96
N PHE A 91 1.48 3.39 2.50
CA PHE A 91 1.17 2.10 1.91
C PHE A 91 0.59 1.14 2.93
N VAL A 92 -0.30 0.28 2.43
CA VAL A 92 -0.75 -0.93 3.11
C VAL A 92 -0.54 -2.13 2.20
N PHE A 93 0.03 -3.20 2.72
CA PHE A 93 0.05 -4.51 2.06
C PHE A 93 -0.81 -5.50 2.86
N ALA A 94 -2.08 -5.63 2.47
CA ALA A 94 -3.06 -6.43 3.18
C ALA A 94 -4.00 -7.16 2.21
N PRO A 95 -4.04 -8.51 2.24
CA PRO A 95 -3.16 -9.40 2.99
C PRO A 95 -1.81 -9.63 2.28
N ALA A 96 -0.78 -9.97 3.05
CA ALA A 96 0.52 -10.39 2.57
C ALA A 96 0.77 -11.88 2.88
N THR A 97 0.88 -12.71 1.85
CA THR A 97 1.24 -14.14 1.97
C THR A 97 2.69 -14.32 2.44
N ALA A 98 3.02 -15.50 2.99
CA ALA A 98 4.39 -15.87 3.36
C ALA A 98 5.39 -15.67 2.20
N ASN A 99 5.01 -16.03 0.97
CA ASN A 99 5.82 -15.82 -0.22
C ASN A 99 6.08 -14.33 -0.50
N SER A 100 5.05 -13.48 -0.42
CA SER A 100 5.21 -12.03 -0.61
C SER A 100 6.08 -11.41 0.49
N LEU A 101 5.93 -11.85 1.73
CA LEU A 101 6.73 -11.38 2.87
C LEU A 101 8.21 -11.77 2.72
N ALA A 102 8.49 -13.01 2.32
CA ALA A 102 9.86 -13.47 2.06
C ALA A 102 10.51 -12.64 0.95
N LYS A 103 9.81 -12.45 -0.18
CA LYS A 103 10.31 -11.65 -1.30
C LYS A 103 10.57 -10.20 -0.90
N LEU A 104 9.64 -9.58 -0.18
CA LEU A 104 9.81 -8.21 0.30
C LEU A 104 11.01 -8.08 1.25
N ALA A 105 11.17 -9.02 2.18
CA ALA A 105 12.29 -9.04 3.12
C ALA A 105 13.65 -9.20 2.41
N LEU A 106 13.68 -9.88 1.26
CA LEU A 106 14.87 -10.11 0.44
C LEU A 106 15.06 -9.06 -0.66
N GLY A 107 14.18 -8.05 -0.76
CA GLY A 107 14.23 -7.04 -1.82
C GLY A 107 13.87 -7.55 -3.22
N ILE A 108 13.22 -8.71 -3.32
CA ILE A 108 12.79 -9.29 -4.59
C ILE A 108 11.47 -8.64 -5.03
N ALA A 109 11.49 -7.99 -6.20
CA ALA A 109 10.37 -7.26 -6.78
C ALA A 109 9.98 -7.81 -8.16
N ASP A 110 9.58 -9.08 -8.21
CA ASP A 110 9.32 -9.82 -9.46
C ASP A 110 7.90 -9.61 -10.07
N ASN A 111 7.10 -8.74 -9.46
CA ASN A 111 5.80 -8.34 -9.97
C ASN A 111 5.47 -6.91 -9.50
N GLN A 112 4.56 -6.24 -10.21
CA GLN A 112 4.24 -4.84 -9.96
C GLN A 112 3.83 -4.54 -8.51
N ALA A 113 3.15 -5.47 -7.83
CA ALA A 113 2.76 -5.32 -6.43
C ALA A 113 3.97 -5.26 -5.51
N LEU A 114 4.95 -6.17 -5.69
CA LEU A 114 6.19 -6.15 -4.92
C LEU A 114 7.08 -4.97 -5.30
N THR A 115 7.13 -4.59 -6.58
CA THR A 115 7.87 -3.39 -7.02
C THR A 115 7.43 -2.15 -6.25
N VAL A 116 6.12 -1.89 -6.12
CA VAL A 116 5.65 -0.68 -5.44
C VAL A 116 5.94 -0.68 -3.94
N VAL A 117 5.84 -1.82 -3.25
CA VAL A 117 6.14 -1.87 -1.81
C VAL A 117 7.65 -1.87 -1.53
N CYS A 118 8.48 -2.46 -2.40
CA CYS A 118 9.93 -2.35 -2.30
C CYS A 118 10.39 -0.90 -2.49
N GLU A 119 9.83 -0.19 -3.48
CA GLU A 119 10.09 1.24 -3.69
C GLU A 119 9.63 2.08 -2.49
N ALA A 120 8.47 1.75 -1.89
CA ALA A 120 7.98 2.43 -0.69
C ALA A 120 8.97 2.33 0.46
N LEU A 121 9.53 1.14 0.71
CA LEU A 121 10.59 0.94 1.70
C LEU A 121 11.84 1.78 1.40
N GLY A 122 12.31 1.77 0.15
CA GLY A 122 13.45 2.57 -0.29
C GLY A 122 13.26 4.07 -0.07
N ARG A 123 12.02 4.57 -0.23
CA ARG A 123 11.64 5.97 0.03
C ARG A 123 11.32 6.27 1.49
N ARG A 124 11.36 5.26 2.37
CA ARG A 124 10.93 5.36 3.78
C ARG A 124 9.48 5.85 3.93
N ALA A 125 8.63 5.49 2.97
CA ALA A 125 7.20 5.74 3.08
C ALA A 125 6.62 4.85 4.19
N PRO A 126 5.66 5.35 5.01
CA PRO A 126 4.99 4.51 6.00
C PRO A 126 4.35 3.29 5.34
N LEU A 127 4.68 2.10 5.82
CA LEU A 127 4.18 0.83 5.29
C LEU A 127 3.64 -0.04 6.42
N VAL A 128 2.33 -0.29 6.37
CA VAL A 128 1.64 -1.26 7.23
C VAL A 128 1.45 -2.55 6.43
N VAL A 129 1.78 -3.69 7.02
CA VAL A 129 1.64 -5.00 6.39
C VAL A 129 0.75 -5.86 7.27
N LEU A 130 -0.23 -6.54 6.69
CA LEU A 130 -1.02 -7.57 7.36
C LEU A 130 -0.56 -8.95 6.86
N PRO A 131 0.33 -9.65 7.57
CA PRO A 131 0.63 -11.04 7.31
C PRO A 131 -0.63 -11.88 7.40
N GLN A 132 -0.89 -12.70 6.39
CA GLN A 132 -1.94 -13.70 6.46
C GLN A 132 -1.41 -15.02 5.92
N VAL A 133 -1.16 -15.93 6.86
CA VAL A 133 -0.44 -17.20 6.65
C VAL A 133 -1.13 -18.31 7.44
N SER A 134 -0.99 -19.56 7.00
CA SER A 134 -1.39 -20.71 7.81
C SER A 134 -0.36 -20.96 8.93
N ASP A 135 -0.75 -21.78 9.92
CA ASP A 135 0.15 -22.20 11.01
C ASP A 135 1.42 -22.88 10.46
N ASP A 136 1.28 -23.74 9.45
CA ASP A 136 2.42 -24.40 8.79
C ASP A 136 3.37 -23.40 8.13
N GLN A 137 2.83 -22.37 7.47
CA GLN A 137 3.63 -21.32 6.86
C GLN A 137 4.33 -20.46 7.92
N ALA A 138 3.67 -20.19 9.03
CA ALA A 138 4.24 -19.46 10.16
C ALA A 138 5.35 -20.25 10.87
N ALA A 139 5.23 -21.58 10.92
CA ALA A 139 6.21 -22.51 11.48
C ALA A 139 7.46 -22.69 10.60
N HIS A 140 7.47 -22.18 9.36
CA HIS A 140 8.63 -22.26 8.50
C HIS A 140 9.83 -21.55 9.13
N PRO A 141 11.03 -22.17 9.22
CA PRO A 141 12.16 -21.65 10.00
C PRO A 141 12.64 -20.26 9.56
N ALA A 142 12.49 -19.91 8.29
CA ALA A 142 12.86 -18.59 7.78
C ALA A 142 11.82 -17.49 8.06
N PHE A 143 10.56 -17.84 8.37
CA PHE A 143 9.46 -16.89 8.42
C PHE A 143 9.67 -15.80 9.49
N GLY A 144 10.04 -16.20 10.70
CA GLY A 144 10.38 -15.26 11.77
C GLY A 144 11.50 -14.29 11.38
N GLY A 145 12.51 -14.78 10.65
CA GLY A 145 13.61 -13.96 10.12
C GLY A 145 13.13 -12.93 9.10
N HIS A 146 12.24 -13.31 8.19
CA HIS A 146 11.64 -12.35 7.23
C HIS A 146 10.88 -11.23 7.95
N LEU A 147 10.07 -11.57 8.96
CA LEU A 147 9.35 -10.56 9.75
C LEU A 147 10.31 -9.64 10.51
N ALA A 148 11.41 -10.19 11.05
CA ALA A 148 12.43 -9.40 11.74
C ALA A 148 13.10 -8.38 10.81
N VAL A 149 13.46 -8.80 9.58
CA VAL A 149 14.02 -7.90 8.57
C VAL A 149 13.04 -6.77 8.24
N LEU A 150 11.77 -7.10 7.97
CA LEU A 150 10.76 -6.09 7.66
C LEU A 150 10.56 -5.10 8.81
N ARG A 151 10.48 -5.56 10.05
CA ARG A 151 10.40 -4.68 11.23
C ARG A 151 11.62 -3.76 11.31
N SER A 152 12.82 -4.28 11.07
CA SER A 152 14.05 -3.47 11.08
C SER A 152 14.07 -2.40 9.98
N ALA A 153 13.37 -2.64 8.88
CA ALA A 153 13.16 -1.68 7.79
C ALA A 153 12.05 -0.65 8.07
N GLY A 154 11.44 -0.66 9.27
CA GLY A 154 10.37 0.27 9.64
C GLY A 154 8.97 -0.16 9.23
N VAL A 155 8.79 -1.41 8.80
CA VAL A 155 7.45 -1.96 8.51
C VAL A 155 6.67 -2.19 9.80
N VAL A 156 5.44 -1.70 9.84
CA VAL A 156 4.49 -2.00 10.91
C VAL A 156 3.72 -3.27 10.55
N LEU A 157 3.85 -4.32 11.36
CA LEU A 157 3.13 -5.57 11.15
C LEU A 157 1.82 -5.57 11.95
N ALA A 158 0.70 -5.54 11.23
CA ALA A 158 -0.66 -5.65 11.74
C ALA A 158 -1.01 -7.10 12.07
N ALA A 159 -1.91 -7.31 13.04
CA ALA A 159 -2.39 -8.63 13.44
C ALA A 159 -3.70 -9.03 12.72
N ASP A 160 -4.52 -8.05 12.40
CA ASP A 160 -5.85 -8.20 11.80
C ASP A 160 -6.25 -6.93 11.00
N PRO A 161 -7.33 -6.97 10.20
CA PRO A 161 -7.79 -5.80 9.44
C PRO A 161 -8.11 -4.57 10.29
N GLU A 162 -8.56 -4.73 11.54
CA GLU A 162 -8.86 -3.59 12.42
C GLU A 162 -7.57 -2.91 12.87
N SER A 163 -6.53 -3.69 13.19
CA SER A 163 -5.21 -3.21 13.54
C SER A 163 -4.56 -2.48 12.37
N VAL A 164 -4.79 -2.89 11.12
CA VAL A 164 -4.37 -2.12 9.94
C VAL A 164 -4.92 -0.70 10.00
N MET A 165 -6.22 -0.55 10.30
CA MET A 165 -6.85 0.78 10.41
C MET A 165 -6.20 1.60 11.52
N ARG A 166 -6.03 1.01 12.71
CA ARG A 166 -5.43 1.69 13.87
C ARG A 166 -4.01 2.16 13.59
N GLU A 167 -3.21 1.36 12.89
CA GLU A 167 -1.84 1.75 12.54
C GLU A 167 -1.82 2.83 11.46
N LEU A 168 -2.72 2.76 10.47
CA LEU A 168 -2.87 3.81 9.45
C LEU A 168 -3.30 5.16 10.05
N ASP A 169 -4.19 5.14 11.04
CA ASP A 169 -4.64 6.35 11.74
C ASP A 169 -3.48 7.03 12.52
N ARG A 170 -2.44 6.29 12.91
CA ARG A 170 -1.22 6.84 13.55
C ARG A 170 -0.26 7.48 12.55
N VAL A 171 -0.23 7.01 11.30
CA VAL A 171 0.66 7.54 10.25
C VAL A 171 0.00 8.64 9.42
N ALA A 172 -1.34 8.71 9.34
CA ALA A 172 -2.06 9.75 8.61
C ALA A 172 -1.70 11.20 9.06
N PRO A 173 -1.55 11.50 10.36
CA PRO A 173 -1.09 12.81 10.80
C PRO A 173 0.35 13.12 10.42
N LEU A 174 1.24 12.11 10.34
CA LEU A 174 2.64 12.29 9.93
C LEU A 174 2.77 12.58 8.43
N VAL A 175 1.88 11.99 7.63
CA VAL A 175 1.71 12.35 6.22
C VAL A 175 1.25 13.80 6.06
N ALA A 176 0.31 14.26 6.89
CA ALA A 176 -0.15 15.64 6.89
C ALA A 176 0.93 16.64 7.41
N LEU A 177 1.80 16.21 8.33
CA LEU A 177 2.87 17.01 8.94
C LEU A 177 4.22 16.94 8.19
N GLY A 178 4.35 16.08 7.17
CA GLY A 178 5.57 15.87 6.38
C GLY A 178 6.01 17.05 5.49
N GLU A 179 5.43 18.23 5.66
CA GLU A 179 5.71 19.48 4.94
C GLU A 179 7.10 20.08 5.19
N ASN A 180 8.05 19.36 5.81
CA ASN A 180 9.35 19.94 6.16
C ASN A 180 10.59 19.12 5.74
N ARG A 181 10.45 18.14 4.85
CA ARG A 181 11.62 17.44 4.26
C ARG A 181 11.45 17.25 2.75
N GLY A 182 11.80 18.27 1.98
CA GLY A 182 11.99 18.09 0.54
C GLY A 182 11.80 19.30 -0.37
N ASN A 183 11.95 20.53 0.13
CA ASN A 183 12.31 21.65 -0.75
C ASN A 183 13.72 22.11 -0.36
N GLY A 184 14.74 21.56 -1.03
CA GLY A 184 16.13 21.94 -0.80
C GLY A 184 17.12 20.79 -0.88
N ALA A 185 17.44 20.37 -2.11
CA ALA A 185 18.81 20.04 -2.52
C ALA A 185 18.84 19.98 -4.05
N SER A 186 19.23 21.12 -4.61
CA SER A 186 19.64 21.40 -5.99
C SER A 186 20.85 20.56 -6.44
N GLY A 187 20.94 20.32 -7.76
CA GLY A 187 22.11 19.75 -8.43
C GLY A 187 21.73 19.19 -9.79
#